data_AF-A0A2U2SFJ8-F1
#
_entry.id   AF-A0A2U2SFJ8-F1
#
_cell.length_a   1.000
_cell.length_b   1.000
_cell.length_c   1.000
_cell.angle_alpha   90.00
_cell.angle_beta   90.00
_cell.angle_gamma   90.00
#
_symmetry.space_group_name_H-M   'P 1'
#
loop_
_entity.id
_entity.type
_entity.pdbx_description
1 polymer ?
#
loop_
_entity_poly.entity_id
_entity_poly.type
_entity_poly.pdbx_seq_one_letter_code
_entity_poly.pdbx_strand_id
1 'polypeptide(L)'
;MVEKRYRALRVIATICRVAGAIMGVLVVLAALGICLNLVFGVSAITLFEPEHPFSRPRFLPWWWGWGTGPGFAVIPGVGGLILAGLIILGGGLQALLWYGFGELIYLLLALEENTRAAATALQRHN
;
A
#
# COMPACT_ATOMS: atom_id res chain seq x y z
N MET A 1 6.43 31.72 14.17
CA MET A 1 5.76 30.94 13.10
C MET A 1 6.49 29.63 12.75
N VAL A 2 7.81 29.51 12.95
CA VAL A 2 8.61 28.30 12.66
C VAL A 2 8.19 27.08 13.51
N GLU A 3 7.89 27.29 14.79
CA GLU A 3 7.51 26.22 15.74
C GLU A 3 6.22 25.47 15.34
N LYS A 4 5.25 26.18 14.74
CA LYS A 4 4.02 25.55 14.22
C LYS A 4 4.28 24.69 12.98
N ARG A 5 5.27 25.06 12.15
CA ARG A 5 5.61 24.33 10.92
C ARG A 5 6.24 22.97 11.22
N TYR A 6 7.11 22.90 12.23
CA TYR A 6 7.72 21.63 12.70
C TYR A 6 6.66 20.65 13.22
N ARG A 7 5.65 21.16 13.94
CA ARG A 7 4.55 20.34 14.44
C ARG A 7 3.72 19.75 13.31
N ALA A 8 3.43 20.55 12.27
CA ALA A 8 2.70 20.08 11.09
C ALA A 8 3.47 19.01 10.31
N LEU A 9 4.78 19.21 10.12
CA LEU A 9 5.62 18.27 9.37
C LEU A 9 5.74 16.90 10.07
N ARG A 10 5.83 16.90 11.41
CA ARG A 10 5.83 15.67 12.22
C ARG A 10 4.50 14.90 12.09
N VAL A 11 3.37 15.60 12.06
CA VAL A 11 2.05 15.00 11.87
C VAL A 11 1.92 14.38 10.48
N ILE A 12 2.32 15.11 9.43
CA ILE A 12 2.27 14.59 8.05
C ILE A 12 3.17 13.36 7.89
N ALA A 13 4.36 13.37 8.52
CA ALA A 13 5.27 12.23 8.52
C ALA A 13 4.66 10.99 9.21
N THR A 14 3.99 11.15 10.36
CA THR A 14 3.25 10.03 10.99
C THR A 14 2.18 9.46 10.07
N ILE A 15 1.41 10.34 9.41
CA ILE A 15 0.29 9.92 8.56
C ILE A 15 0.83 9.14 7.35
N CYS A 16 1.88 9.63 6.67
CA CYS A 16 2.50 8.91 5.55
C CYS A 16 3.07 7.55 5.98
N ARG A 17 3.74 7.50 7.13
CA ARG A 17 4.29 6.24 7.66
C ARG A 17 3.20 5.22 7.96
N VAL A 18 2.14 5.64 8.64
CA VAL A 18 1.00 4.78 9.00
C VAL A 18 0.25 4.34 7.74
N ALA A 19 0.03 5.25 6.78
CA ALA A 19 -0.58 4.90 5.50
C ALA A 19 0.25 3.88 4.73
N GLY A 20 1.58 4.07 4.64
CA GLY A 20 2.49 3.11 4.02
C GLY A 20 2.46 1.73 4.71
N ALA A 21 2.43 1.70 6.04
CA ALA A 21 2.31 0.47 6.81
C ALA A 21 0.99 -0.26 6.55
N ILE A 22 -0.14 0.48 6.54
CA ILE A 22 -1.46 -0.09 6.23
C ILE A 22 -1.47 -0.66 4.81
N MET A 23 -0.94 0.07 3.83
CA MET A 23 -0.83 -0.40 2.45
C MET A 23 0.03 -1.66 2.36
N GLY A 24 1.14 -1.73 3.10
CA GLY A 24 1.96 -2.94 3.19
C GLY A 24 1.20 -4.15 3.72
N VAL A 25 0.43 -3.97 4.79
CA VAL A 25 -0.44 -5.04 5.34
C VAL A 25 -1.50 -5.47 4.34
N LEU A 26 -2.13 -4.52 3.64
CA LEU A 26 -3.13 -4.82 2.61
C LEU A 26 -2.54 -5.61 1.45
N VAL A 27 -1.31 -5.31 1.02
CA VAL A 27 -0.60 -6.08 -0.03
C VAL A 27 -0.33 -7.51 0.43
N VAL A 28 0.08 -7.71 1.68
CA VAL A 28 0.28 -9.05 2.25
C VAL A 28 -1.04 -9.83 2.32
N LEU A 29 -2.12 -9.19 2.78
CA LEU A 29 -3.46 -9.80 2.82
C LEU A 29 -3.97 -10.15 1.42
N ALA A 30 -3.77 -9.28 0.43
CA ALA A 30 -4.12 -9.55 -0.95
C ALA A 30 -3.32 -10.73 -1.51
N ALA A 31 -2.01 -10.78 -1.26
CA ALA A 31 -1.16 -11.91 -1.65
C ALA A 31 -1.63 -13.23 -1.04
N LEU A 32 -1.95 -13.23 0.26
CA LEU A 32 -2.52 -14.40 0.95
C LEU A 32 -3.86 -14.82 0.35
N GLY A 33 -4.74 -13.86 0.05
CA GLY A 33 -6.02 -14.12 -0.61
C GLY A 33 -5.86 -14.78 -1.97
N ILE A 34 -4.90 -14.33 -2.78
CA ILE A 34 -4.60 -14.95 -4.09
C ILE A 34 -4.04 -16.37 -3.91
N CYS A 35 -3.11 -16.56 -2.97
CA CYS A 35 -2.53 -17.88 -2.69
C CYS A 35 -3.58 -18.89 -2.19
N LEU A 36 -4.48 -18.48 -1.29
CA LEU A 36 -5.58 -19.32 -0.81
C LEU A 36 -6.52 -19.71 -1.95
N ASN A 37 -6.85 -18.78 -2.84
CA ASN A 37 -7.67 -19.05 -4.01
C ASN A 37 -7.01 -20.05 -4.98
N LEU A 38 -5.67 -19.99 -5.11
CA LEU A 38 -4.91 -20.91 -5.95
C LEU A 38 -4.90 -22.36 -5.40
N VAL A 39 -4.87 -22.52 -4.07
CA VAL A 39 -4.83 -23.83 -3.40
C VAL A 39 -6.22 -24.44 -3.23
N PHE A 40 -7.18 -23.65 -2.74
CA PHE A 40 -8.55 -24.14 -2.50
C PHE A 40 -9.41 -24.17 -3.76
N GLY A 41 -8.94 -23.53 -4.84
CA GLY A 41 -9.71 -23.34 -6.05
C GLY A 41 -10.97 -22.50 -5.78
N VAL A 42 -11.60 -22.05 -6.84
CA VAL A 42 -12.88 -21.31 -6.80
C VAL A 42 -14.01 -22.28 -6.43
N SER A 43 -14.03 -22.75 -5.20
CA SER A 43 -15.06 -23.65 -4.67
C SER A 43 -15.92 -22.98 -3.60
N ALA A 44 -15.50 -21.82 -3.07
CA ALA A 44 -16.27 -21.08 -2.07
C ALA A 44 -17.18 -19.98 -2.66
N ILE A 45 -16.85 -19.42 -3.84
CA ILE A 45 -17.65 -18.33 -4.45
C ILE A 45 -18.90 -18.87 -5.15
N THR A 46 -18.86 -20.09 -5.67
CA THR A 46 -20.03 -20.74 -6.29
C THR A 46 -21.08 -21.23 -5.29
N LEU A 47 -20.76 -21.27 -3.99
CA LEU A 47 -21.72 -21.66 -2.94
C LEU A 47 -22.62 -20.50 -2.50
N PHE A 48 -22.28 -19.26 -2.87
CA PHE A 48 -23.01 -18.04 -2.52
C PHE A 48 -23.58 -17.29 -3.72
N GLU A 49 -23.69 -17.93 -4.89
CA GLU A 49 -24.45 -17.37 -6.01
C GLU A 49 -25.85 -17.99 -6.03
N PRO A 50 -26.88 -17.27 -5.54
CA PRO A 50 -28.25 -17.58 -5.92
C PRO A 50 -28.35 -17.51 -7.44
N GLU A 51 -28.98 -18.54 -8.00
CA GLU A 51 -29.20 -18.77 -9.41
C GLU A 51 -29.79 -17.53 -10.10
N HIS A 52 -28.93 -16.69 -10.66
CA HIS A 52 -29.35 -15.57 -11.50
C HIS A 52 -28.79 -15.78 -12.90
N PRO A 53 -29.64 -16.13 -13.88
CA PRO A 53 -29.26 -16.56 -15.23
C PRO A 53 -28.90 -15.38 -16.15
N PHE A 54 -28.33 -14.29 -15.62
CA PHE A 54 -27.99 -13.13 -16.42
C PHE A 54 -26.53 -13.17 -16.86
N SER A 55 -26.32 -13.88 -17.96
CA SER A 55 -25.18 -13.87 -18.88
C SER A 55 -24.32 -12.60 -18.77
N ARG A 56 -23.21 -12.65 -18.03
CA ARG A 56 -22.19 -11.60 -18.07
C ARG A 56 -21.31 -11.82 -19.30
N PRO A 57 -21.21 -10.85 -20.24
CA PRO A 57 -20.45 -11.02 -21.47
C PRO A 57 -18.96 -11.20 -21.17
N ARG A 58 -18.38 -12.23 -21.78
CA ARG A 58 -16.98 -12.68 -21.66
C ARG A 58 -15.93 -11.68 -22.20
N PHE A 59 -16.35 -10.49 -22.59
CA PHE A 59 -15.56 -9.43 -23.20
C PHE A 59 -15.95 -8.08 -22.59
N LEU A 60 -15.35 -7.72 -21.46
CA LEU A 60 -15.32 -6.33 -21.01
C LEU A 60 -13.94 -5.73 -21.31
N PRO A 61 -13.85 -4.43 -21.68
CA PRO A 61 -12.60 -3.75 -21.97
C PRO A 61 -11.62 -3.79 -20.80
N TRP A 62 -10.31 -3.86 -21.08
CA TRP A 62 -9.27 -4.05 -20.06
C TRP A 62 -9.30 -3.00 -18.92
N TRP A 63 -9.85 -1.81 -19.17
CA TRP A 63 -9.92 -0.71 -18.20
C TRP A 63 -11.17 -0.76 -17.31
N TRP A 64 -12.21 -1.51 -17.72
CA TRP A 64 -13.46 -1.68 -16.98
C TRP A 64 -13.50 -2.97 -16.14
N GLY A 65 -12.49 -3.83 -16.27
CA GLY A 65 -12.28 -5.01 -15.41
C GLY A 65 -11.78 -4.71 -13.99
N TRP A 66 -11.60 -3.43 -13.62
CA TRP A 66 -11.07 -3.01 -12.31
C TRP A 66 -12.13 -2.84 -11.22
N GLY A 67 -13.42 -3.06 -11.50
CA GLY A 67 -14.43 -3.06 -10.44
C GLY A 67 -15.87 -3.13 -10.92
N THR A 68 -16.48 -4.32 -10.87
CA THR A 68 -17.94 -4.58 -10.64
C THR A 68 -18.31 -6.07 -10.74
N GLY A 69 -17.42 -6.95 -10.30
CA GLY A 69 -17.72 -8.36 -10.02
C GLY A 69 -16.82 -8.87 -8.91
N PRO A 70 -16.91 -10.15 -8.51
CA PRO A 70 -15.94 -10.81 -7.63
C PRO A 70 -14.52 -10.89 -8.26
N GLY A 71 -14.21 -9.99 -9.20
CA GLY A 71 -13.03 -9.83 -10.03
C GLY A 71 -11.81 -9.27 -9.31
N PHE A 72 -11.54 -9.78 -8.12
CA PHE A 72 -10.15 -10.06 -7.71
C PHE A 72 -9.81 -11.56 -7.84
N ALA A 73 -10.84 -12.39 -8.01
CA ALA A 73 -10.81 -13.78 -8.40
C ALA A 73 -11.31 -13.79 -9.86
N VAL A 74 -10.69 -14.35 -10.89
CA VAL A 74 -9.91 -15.57 -11.00
C VAL A 74 -9.28 -15.49 -12.40
N ILE A 75 -7.96 -15.49 -12.52
CA ILE A 75 -7.33 -16.09 -13.71
C ILE A 75 -6.75 -17.42 -13.21
N PRO A 76 -7.46 -18.55 -13.37
CA PRO A 76 -6.93 -19.82 -12.94
C PRO A 76 -5.66 -20.15 -13.75
N GLY A 77 -4.62 -20.62 -13.08
CA GLY A 77 -3.36 -21.05 -13.70
C GLY A 77 -2.22 -20.03 -13.60
N VAL A 78 -1.25 -20.14 -14.52
CA VAL A 78 0.02 -19.39 -14.52
C VAL A 78 -0.19 -17.86 -14.49
N GLY A 79 -1.28 -17.36 -15.06
CA GLY A 79 -1.63 -15.93 -15.03
C GLY A 79 -1.91 -15.37 -13.63
N GLY A 80 -2.52 -16.15 -12.74
CA GLY A 80 -2.78 -15.74 -11.36
C GLY A 80 -1.49 -15.64 -10.53
N LEU A 81 -0.53 -16.53 -10.77
CA LEU A 81 0.78 -16.49 -10.10
C LEU A 81 1.61 -15.28 -10.55
N ILE A 82 1.61 -14.99 -11.86
CA ILE A 82 2.30 -13.81 -12.42
C ILE A 82 1.68 -12.53 -11.86
N LEU A 83 0.35 -12.45 -11.80
CA LEU A 83 -0.36 -11.29 -11.25
C LEU A 83 -0.08 -11.12 -9.75
N ALA A 84 -0.08 -12.19 -8.96
CA ALA A 84 0.29 -12.15 -7.55
C ALA A 84 1.72 -11.62 -7.36
N GLY A 85 2.67 -12.12 -8.16
CA GLY A 85 4.04 -11.64 -8.15
C GLY A 85 4.13 -10.14 -8.48
N LEU A 86 3.40 -9.68 -9.50
CA LEU A 86 3.38 -8.27 -9.88
C LEU A 86 2.76 -7.38 -8.79
N ILE A 87 1.71 -7.85 -8.11
CA ILE A 87 1.06 -7.12 -7.00
C ILE A 87 1.97 -7.04 -5.79
N ILE A 88 2.68 -8.12 -5.44
CA ILE A 88 3.64 -8.12 -4.33
C ILE A 88 4.81 -7.20 -4.64
N LEU A 89 5.36 -7.26 -5.85
CA LEU A 89 6.49 -6.41 -6.23
C LEU A 89 6.07 -4.94 -6.34
N GLY A 90 5.02 -4.64 -7.11
CA GLY A 90 4.55 -3.27 -7.31
C GLY A 90 3.93 -2.67 -6.06
N GLY A 91 3.03 -3.40 -5.40
CA GLY A 91 2.38 -2.97 -4.16
C GLY A 91 3.34 -2.91 -2.98
N GLY A 92 4.25 -3.88 -2.87
CA GLY A 92 5.29 -3.89 -1.84
C GLY A 92 6.27 -2.75 -2.00
N LEU A 93 6.77 -2.50 -3.22
CA LEU A 93 7.63 -1.35 -3.52
C LEU A 93 6.91 -0.03 -3.21
N GLN A 94 5.66 0.11 -3.64
CA GLN A 94 4.86 1.29 -3.33
C GLN A 94 4.69 1.48 -1.82
N ALA A 95 4.32 0.44 -1.07
CA ALA A 95 4.18 0.51 0.38
C ALA A 95 5.49 0.94 1.07
N LEU A 96 6.61 0.38 0.63
CA LEU A 96 7.95 0.75 1.13
C LEU A 96 8.29 2.20 0.82
N LEU A 97 7.97 2.71 -0.38
CA LEU A 97 8.21 4.11 -0.73
C LEU A 97 7.40 5.06 0.16
N TRP A 98 6.13 4.76 0.43
CA TRP A 98 5.30 5.58 1.31
C TRP A 98 5.77 5.55 2.76
N TYR A 99 6.15 4.36 3.24
CA TYR A 99 6.70 4.19 4.57
C TYR A 99 8.05 4.93 4.73
N GLY A 100 8.97 4.71 3.78
CA GLY A 100 10.30 5.32 3.77
C GLY A 100 10.26 6.84 3.57
N PHE A 101 9.30 7.35 2.80
CA PHE A 101 9.09 8.79 2.69
C PHE A 101 8.69 9.42 4.03
N GLY A 102 7.85 8.74 4.81
CA GLY A 102 7.53 9.18 6.18
C GLY A 102 8.77 9.21 7.08
N GLU A 103 9.62 8.19 7.01
CA GLU A 103 10.85 8.11 7.81
C GLU A 103 11.91 9.14 7.38
N LEU A 104 12.02 9.42 6.07
CA LEU A 104 12.90 10.45 5.53
C LEU A 104 12.57 11.85 6.09
N ILE A 105 11.28 12.20 6.17
CA ILE A 105 10.85 13.48 6.75
C ILE A 105 11.27 13.57 8.22
N TYR A 106 11.16 12.47 8.98
CA TYR A 106 11.61 12.43 10.37
C TYR A 106 13.12 12.66 10.51
N LEU A 107 13.93 12.05 9.64
CA LEU A 107 15.38 12.22 9.65
C LEU A 107 15.80 13.64 9.31
N LEU A 108 15.17 14.26 8.30
CA LEU A 108 15.43 15.64 7.93
C LEU A 108 15.08 16.61 9.08
N LEU A 109 13.97 16.35 9.79
CA LEU A 109 13.60 17.14 10.95
C LEU A 109 14.65 17.03 12.07
N ALA A 110 15.13 15.82 12.35
CA ALA A 110 16.15 15.58 13.37
C ALA A 110 17.49 16.25 13.00
N LEU A 111 17.87 16.26 11.73
CA LEU A 111 19.05 16.98 11.23
C LEU A 111 18.93 18.50 11.43
N GLU A 112 17.73 19.05 11.18
CA GLU A 112 17.47 20.47 11.38
C GLU A 112 17.55 20.86 12.87
N GLU A 113 17.01 20.03 13.76
CA GLU A 113 17.11 20.23 15.21
C GLU A 113 18.57 20.18 15.70
N ASN A 114 19.37 19.21 15.23
CA ASN A 114 20.77 19.07 15.61
C ASN A 114 21.67 20.20 15.08
N THR A 115 21.47 20.64 13.83
CA THR A 115 22.25 21.74 13.25
C THR A 115 21.98 23.06 13.96
N ARG A 116 20.74 23.29 14.40
CA ARG A 116 20.36 24.48 15.18
C ARG A 116 20.94 24.45 16.60
N ALA A 117 20.94 23.28 17.24
CA ALA A 117 21.60 23.10 18.53
C ALA A 117 23.12 23.36 18.43
N ALA A 118 23.77 22.88 17.37
CA ALA A 118 25.19 23.16 17.12
C ALA A 118 25.46 24.66 16.90
N ALA A 119 24.61 25.35 16.11
CA ALA A 119 24.75 26.78 15.86
C ALA A 119 24.62 27.62 17.15
N THR A 120 23.67 27.28 18.03
CA THR A 120 23.50 27.97 19.32
C THR A 120 24.63 27.67 20.30
N ALA A 121 25.18 26.46 20.32
CA ALA A 121 26.35 26.13 21.13
C ALA A 121 27.60 26.92 20.72
N LEU A 122 27.82 27.08 19.40
CA LEU A 122 28.92 27.90 18.87
C LEU A 122 28.76 29.39 19.20
N GLN A 123 27.54 29.94 19.12
CA GLN A 123 27.26 31.32 19.51
C GLN A 123 27.45 31.58 21.01
N ARG A 124 27.44 30.54 21.85
CA ARG A 124 27.62 30.67 23.30
C ARG A 124 29.08 30.61 23.73
N HIS A 125 29.95 30.13 22.85
CA HIS A 125 31.38 29.93 23.10
C HIS A 125 32.26 31.04 22.50
N ASN A 126 31.63 32.05 21.88
CA ASN A 126 32.23 33.24 21.30
C ASN A 126 31.64 34.47 21.99
#